data_AF-A0A3A0EZQ6-F1
#
_entry.id   AF-A0A3A0EZQ6-F1
#
_cell.length_a   1.000
_cell.length_b   1.000
_cell.length_c   1.000
_cell.angle_alpha   90.00
_cell.angle_beta   90.00
_cell.angle_gamma   90.00
#
_symmetry.space_group_name_H-M   'P 1'
#
loop_
_entity.id
_entity.type
_entity.pdbx_description
1 polymer ?
#
loop_
_entity_poly.entity_id
_entity_poly.type
_entity_poly.pdbx_seq_one_letter_code
_entity_poly.pdbx_strand_id
1 'polypeptide(L)'
;PNLSDADWLYGGDPDTIKTTITQGRNGVMPPMAAALGTADDVKNVANHVLSLSGSRHDAAAAAAGREKFAVCAACHGETATGNPALGAPNLTDKTWLYGGSLATIVETIEHGRSNQMPAFGQMLSEGKIHLLTAYVWSLSNGSADRATAGAAAKTN
;
A
#
# COMPACT_ATOMS: atom_id res chain seq x y z
N PRO A 1 -4.51 -5.88 -1.01
CA PRO A 1 -3.58 -5.73 0.14
C PRO A 1 -3.43 -7.08 0.83
N ASN A 2 -2.28 -7.36 1.43
CA ASN A 2 -2.08 -8.58 2.20
C ASN A 2 -2.27 -8.27 3.68
N LEU A 3 -3.33 -8.79 4.29
CA LEU A 3 -3.70 -8.45 5.67
C LEU A 3 -2.80 -9.10 6.74
N SER A 4 -1.85 -9.95 6.33
CA SER A 4 -0.95 -10.66 7.23
C SER A 4 0.43 -10.02 7.37
N ASP A 5 0.77 -9.05 6.51
CA ASP A 5 2.02 -8.30 6.65
C ASP A 5 1.82 -7.00 7.46
N ALA A 6 2.90 -6.26 7.61
CA ALA A 6 2.92 -5.01 8.36
C ALA A 6 2.70 -3.77 7.47
N ASP A 7 2.40 -3.92 6.18
CA ASP A 7 2.21 -2.80 5.25
C ASP A 7 0.73 -2.42 5.14
N TRP A 8 0.38 -1.30 5.77
CA TRP A 8 -0.99 -0.84 5.88
C TRP A 8 -1.22 0.47 5.13
N LEU A 9 -2.01 0.41 4.05
CA LEU A 9 -2.32 1.57 3.22
C LEU A 9 -3.02 2.70 4.00
N TYR A 10 -3.93 2.39 4.93
CA TYR A 10 -4.70 3.38 5.68
C TYR A 10 -4.32 3.47 7.16
N GLY A 11 -3.40 2.61 7.62
CA GLY A 11 -3.08 2.38 9.03
C GLY A 11 -3.52 1.00 9.54
N GLY A 12 -2.71 0.41 10.41
CA GLY A 12 -2.88 -0.95 10.94
C GLY A 12 -3.31 -1.03 12.40
N ASP A 13 -3.63 0.10 13.03
CA ASP A 13 -4.18 0.12 14.38
C ASP A 13 -5.64 -0.40 14.39
N PRO A 14 -6.12 -0.99 15.51
CA PRO A 14 -7.45 -1.58 15.59
C PRO A 14 -8.59 -0.62 15.21
N ASP A 15 -8.50 0.67 15.55
CA ASP A 15 -9.57 1.63 15.27
C ASP A 15 -9.65 1.96 13.79
N THR A 16 -8.50 2.10 13.13
CA THR A 16 -8.42 2.27 11.67
C THR A 16 -8.90 1.03 10.92
N ILE A 17 -8.57 -0.18 11.40
CA ILE A 17 -9.06 -1.44 10.82
C ILE A 17 -10.59 -1.51 10.98
N LYS A 18 -11.13 -1.23 12.17
CA LYS A 18 -12.57 -1.18 12.45
C LYS A 18 -13.26 -0.18 11.51
N THR A 19 -12.68 1.00 11.34
CA THR A 19 -13.20 2.05 10.47
C THR A 19 -13.23 1.58 9.02
N THR A 20 -12.14 0.97 8.54
CA THR A 20 -12.03 0.41 7.19
C THR A 20 -13.08 -0.67 6.94
N ILE A 21 -13.28 -1.60 7.88
CA ILE A 21 -14.31 -2.65 7.75
C ILE A 21 -15.72 -2.05 7.75
N THR A 22 -15.96 -1.08 8.64
CA THR A 22 -17.30 -0.50 8.82
C THR A 22 -17.71 0.36 7.64
N GLN A 23 -16.84 1.30 7.24
CA GLN A 23 -17.16 2.37 6.29
C GLN A 23 -16.64 2.07 4.87
N GLY A 24 -15.81 1.05 4.70
CA GLY A 24 -15.11 0.81 3.45
C GLY A 24 -13.96 1.80 3.24
N ARG A 25 -13.25 1.62 2.12
CA ARG A 25 -12.20 2.53 1.66
C ARG A 25 -12.19 2.59 0.14
N ASN A 26 -11.88 3.76 -0.39
CA ASN A 26 -11.65 3.97 -1.81
C ASN A 26 -10.24 4.54 -2.00
N GLY A 27 -9.37 3.76 -2.62
CA GLY A 27 -8.01 4.19 -2.96
C GLY A 27 -7.97 4.59 -4.42
N VAL A 28 -7.65 5.85 -4.71
CA VAL A 28 -7.62 6.37 -6.07
C VAL A 28 -6.24 6.96 -6.36
N MET A 29 -5.58 6.38 -7.35
CA MET A 29 -4.44 6.98 -8.03
C MET A 29 -4.92 7.46 -9.40
N PRO A 30 -4.93 8.78 -9.68
CA PRO A 30 -5.35 9.27 -10.98
C PRO A 30 -4.32 8.91 -12.08
N PRO A 31 -4.73 8.91 -13.36
CA PRO A 31 -3.79 8.90 -14.48
C PRO A 31 -2.82 10.09 -14.40
N MET A 32 -1.51 9.82 -14.43
CA MET A 32 -0.47 10.82 -14.26
C MET A 32 0.36 11.09 -15.53
N ALA A 33 0.16 10.32 -16.62
CA ALA A 33 0.91 10.52 -17.86
C ALA A 33 0.87 11.96 -18.38
N ALA A 34 -0.31 12.59 -18.38
CA ALA A 34 -0.48 13.98 -18.82
C ALA A 34 0.29 14.98 -17.94
N ALA A 35 0.43 14.71 -16.65
CA ALA A 35 1.18 15.55 -15.72
C ALA A 35 2.70 15.42 -15.90
N LEU A 36 3.18 14.28 -16.41
CA LEU A 36 4.59 13.99 -16.63
C LEU A 36 5.11 14.47 -18.00
N GLY A 37 4.22 14.53 -19.00
CA GLY A 37 4.52 15.03 -20.34
C GLY A 37 4.58 13.90 -21.36
N THR A 38 5.73 13.25 -21.51
CA THR A 38 5.97 12.23 -22.55
C THR A 38 5.92 10.81 -22.00
N ALA A 39 5.76 9.81 -22.89
CA ALA A 39 5.86 8.40 -22.52
C ALA A 39 7.23 8.01 -21.96
N ASP A 40 8.30 8.68 -22.40
CA ASP A 40 9.64 8.45 -21.85
C ASP A 40 9.79 9.06 -20.45
N ASP A 41 9.10 10.16 -20.16
CA ASP A 41 9.04 10.70 -18.79
C ASP A 41 8.33 9.76 -17.83
N VAL A 42 7.24 9.12 -18.28
CA VAL A 42 6.57 8.07 -17.51
C VAL A 42 7.54 6.93 -17.18
N LYS A 43 8.30 6.44 -18.16
CA LYS A 43 9.30 5.39 -17.95
C LYS A 43 10.42 5.84 -17.02
N ASN A 44 10.88 7.09 -17.14
CA ASN A 44 11.92 7.66 -16.28
C ASN A 44 11.44 7.71 -14.83
N VAL A 45 10.23 8.21 -14.58
CA VAL A 45 9.62 8.23 -13.25
C VAL A 45 9.39 6.81 -12.73
N ALA A 46 8.95 5.87 -13.57
CA ALA A 46 8.79 4.48 -13.16
C ALA A 46 10.13 3.85 -12.72
N ASN A 47 11.23 4.12 -13.42
CA ASN A 47 12.57 3.72 -12.98
C ASN A 47 13.00 4.42 -11.69
N HIS A 48 12.64 5.70 -11.51
CA HIS A 48 12.89 6.40 -10.27
C HIS A 48 12.16 5.73 -9.09
N VAL A 49 10.88 5.39 -9.26
CA VAL A 49 10.08 4.67 -8.26
C VAL A 49 10.70 3.32 -7.91
N LEU A 50 11.16 2.55 -8.90
CA LEU A 50 11.88 1.30 -8.66
C LEU A 50 13.18 1.52 -7.85
N SER A 51 13.86 2.64 -8.09
CA SER A 51 15.08 2.97 -7.34
C SER A 51 14.83 3.24 -5.86
N LEU A 52 13.65 3.76 -5.50
CA LEU A 52 13.28 4.07 -4.11
C LEU A 52 13.22 2.83 -3.22
N SER A 53 12.82 1.69 -3.78
CA SER A 53 12.78 0.39 -3.10
C SER A 53 14.05 -0.45 -3.25
N GLY A 54 15.07 0.11 -3.91
CA GLY A 54 16.28 -0.64 -4.29
C GLY A 54 15.98 -1.80 -5.24
N SER A 55 14.89 -1.73 -6.00
CA SER A 55 14.56 -2.70 -7.04
C SER A 55 15.44 -2.51 -8.27
N ARG A 56 15.56 -3.52 -9.12
CA ARG A 56 16.33 -3.40 -10.36
C ARG A 56 15.71 -2.33 -11.28
N HIS A 57 16.52 -1.39 -11.75
CA HIS A 57 16.10 -0.26 -12.57
C HIS A 57 17.23 0.19 -13.51
N ASP A 58 16.89 1.04 -14.48
CA ASP A 58 17.87 1.80 -15.26
C ASP A 58 18.26 3.07 -14.48
N ALA A 59 19.54 3.19 -14.13
CA ALA A 59 20.05 4.28 -13.31
C ALA A 59 19.98 5.66 -13.99
N ALA A 60 20.19 5.71 -15.31
CA ALA A 60 20.11 6.96 -16.06
C ALA A 60 18.66 7.44 -16.17
N ALA A 61 17.73 6.52 -16.46
CA ALA A 61 16.31 6.81 -16.47
C ALA A 61 15.79 7.23 -15.09
N ALA A 62 16.22 6.55 -14.02
CA ALA A 62 15.87 6.90 -12.64
C ALA A 62 16.39 8.28 -12.22
N ALA A 63 17.58 8.67 -12.69
CA ALA A 63 18.11 10.00 -12.46
C ALA A 63 17.27 11.07 -13.20
N ALA A 64 16.91 10.81 -14.46
CA ALA A 64 16.07 11.71 -15.26
C ALA A 64 14.64 11.84 -14.70
N GLY A 65 14.09 10.79 -14.08
CA GLY A 65 12.75 10.79 -13.50
C GLY A 65 12.64 11.46 -12.12
N ARG A 66 13.77 11.73 -11.46
CA ARG A 66 13.80 12.23 -10.08
C ARG A 66 13.07 13.56 -9.90
N GLU A 67 13.34 14.53 -10.77
CA GLU A 67 12.71 15.85 -10.68
C GLU A 67 11.20 15.77 -10.90
N LYS A 68 10.78 14.93 -11.85
CA LYS A 68 9.37 14.73 -12.18
C LYS A 68 8.59 13.98 -11.11
N PHE A 69 9.27 13.27 -10.19
CA PHE A 69 8.61 12.64 -9.04
C PHE A 69 7.97 13.65 -8.07
N ALA A 70 8.32 14.95 -8.15
CA ALA A 70 7.73 15.98 -7.30
C ALA A 70 6.19 16.01 -7.33
N VAL A 71 5.57 15.70 -8.48
CA VAL A 71 4.10 15.61 -8.59
C VAL A 71 3.52 14.40 -7.84
N CYS A 72 4.30 13.32 -7.72
CA CYS A 72 3.91 12.10 -7.01
C CYS A 72 3.98 12.29 -5.48
N ALA A 73 4.93 13.12 -5.02
CA ALA A 73 5.13 13.43 -3.61
C ALA A 73 3.91 14.08 -2.94
N ALA A 74 3.05 14.76 -3.70
CA ALA A 74 1.80 15.34 -3.19
C ALA A 74 0.89 14.29 -2.53
N CYS A 75 0.92 13.05 -3.02
CA CYS A 75 0.12 11.95 -2.47
C CYS A 75 0.99 10.93 -1.74
N HIS A 76 2.17 10.59 -2.25
CA HIS A 76 3.03 9.55 -1.67
C HIS A 76 4.04 10.08 -0.62
N GLY A 77 4.02 11.39 -0.34
CA GLY A 77 4.95 12.05 0.56
C GLY A 77 6.29 12.38 -0.10
N GLU A 78 7.01 13.36 0.45
CA GLU A 78 8.32 13.80 -0.05
C GLU A 78 9.37 12.67 0.02
N THR A 79 9.27 11.83 1.04
CA THR A 79 10.11 10.64 1.24
C THR A 79 9.57 9.40 0.52
N ALA A 80 8.46 9.52 -0.22
CA ALA A 80 7.77 8.43 -0.89
C ALA A 80 7.31 7.28 0.04
N THR A 81 7.21 7.54 1.35
CA THR A 81 6.83 6.56 2.36
C THR A 81 5.32 6.31 2.42
N GLY A 82 4.55 6.92 1.52
CA GLY A 82 3.10 6.80 1.45
C GLY A 82 2.38 7.83 2.32
N ASN A 83 1.06 7.81 2.22
CA ASN A 83 0.17 8.68 2.99
C ASN A 83 -1.08 7.91 3.43
N PRO A 84 -1.15 7.48 4.69
CA PRO A 84 -2.28 6.74 5.24
C PRO A 84 -3.63 7.47 5.16
N ALA A 85 -3.63 8.81 5.19
CA ALA A 85 -4.86 9.58 5.08
C ALA A 85 -5.52 9.44 3.70
N LEU A 86 -4.71 9.25 2.66
CA LEU A 86 -5.16 9.05 1.28
C LEU A 86 -5.23 7.57 0.87
N GLY A 87 -4.62 6.67 1.65
CA GLY A 87 -4.40 5.29 1.22
C GLY A 87 -3.28 5.15 0.21
N ALA A 88 -2.40 6.15 0.09
CA ALA A 88 -1.30 6.12 -0.87
C ALA A 88 -0.20 5.18 -0.36
N PRO A 89 0.20 4.16 -1.15
CA PRO A 89 1.18 3.17 -0.72
C PRO A 89 2.56 3.76 -0.53
N ASN A 90 3.34 3.10 0.34
CA ASN A 90 4.78 3.28 0.44
C ASN A 90 5.46 2.79 -0.84
N LEU A 91 6.30 3.62 -1.44
CA LEU A 91 7.05 3.29 -2.67
C LEU A 91 8.52 2.93 -2.38
N THR A 92 8.94 3.03 -1.11
CA THR A 92 10.31 2.73 -0.65
C THR A 92 10.50 1.28 -0.21
N ASP A 93 9.42 0.50 -0.14
CA ASP A 93 9.49 -0.93 0.17
C ASP A 93 9.20 -1.79 -1.08
N LYS A 94 9.18 -3.11 -0.88
CA LYS A 94 8.96 -4.08 -1.96
C LYS A 94 7.56 -4.70 -1.91
N THR A 95 6.63 -4.07 -1.20
CA THR A 95 5.27 -4.55 -1.02
C THR A 95 4.37 -3.90 -2.06
N TRP A 96 4.06 -4.65 -3.11
CA TRP A 96 3.29 -4.14 -4.25
C TRP A 96 1.91 -4.77 -4.30
N LEU A 97 0.87 -3.93 -4.42
CA LEU A 97 -0.50 -4.41 -4.63
C LEU A 97 -0.72 -4.97 -6.03
N TYR A 98 -0.14 -4.32 -7.05
CA TYR A 98 -0.34 -4.66 -8.47
C TYR A 98 0.86 -5.33 -9.12
N GLY A 99 1.99 -5.39 -8.40
CA GLY A 99 3.28 -5.87 -8.90
C GLY A 99 4.30 -4.74 -9.10
N GLY A 100 5.55 -5.00 -8.74
CA GLY A 100 6.67 -4.04 -8.80
C GLY A 100 7.51 -4.16 -10.06
N SER A 101 6.93 -4.55 -11.20
CA SER A 101 7.66 -4.57 -12.47
C SER A 101 7.64 -3.20 -13.14
N LEU A 102 8.66 -2.87 -13.95
CA LEU A 102 8.69 -1.61 -14.69
C LEU A 102 7.41 -1.42 -15.54
N ALA A 103 6.99 -2.46 -16.26
CA ALA A 103 5.79 -2.41 -17.09
C ALA A 103 4.52 -2.11 -16.27
N THR A 104 4.39 -2.75 -15.10
CA THR A 104 3.25 -2.56 -14.20
C THR A 104 3.21 -1.15 -13.61
N ILE A 105 4.38 -0.59 -13.26
CA ILE A 105 4.47 0.77 -12.72
C ILE A 105 4.16 1.78 -13.81
N VAL A 106 4.68 1.60 -15.03
CA VAL A 106 4.32 2.43 -16.20
C VAL A 106 2.82 2.41 -16.43
N GLU A 107 2.20 1.22 -16.52
CA GLU A 107 0.75 1.08 -16.71
C GLU A 107 -0.05 1.80 -15.61
N THR A 108 0.42 1.71 -14.37
CA THR A 108 -0.21 2.35 -13.21
C THR A 108 -0.11 3.87 -13.28
N ILE A 109 1.03 4.42 -13.72
CA ILE A 109 1.21 5.86 -13.93
C ILE A 109 0.37 6.34 -15.11
N GLU A 110 0.25 5.55 -16.18
CA GLU A 110 -0.50 5.93 -17.39
C GLU A 110 -2.00 5.94 -17.17
N HIS A 111 -2.54 4.88 -16.55
CA HIS A 111 -3.99 4.66 -16.46
C HIS A 111 -4.56 4.91 -15.07
N GLY A 112 -3.71 5.16 -14.07
CA GLY A 112 -4.13 5.23 -12.68
C GLY A 112 -4.61 3.88 -12.15
N ARG A 113 -5.11 3.90 -10.92
CA ARG A 113 -5.69 2.75 -10.22
C ARG A 113 -6.87 3.19 -9.36
N SER A 114 -7.91 2.37 -9.32
CA SER A 114 -9.06 2.57 -8.43
C SER A 114 -9.34 1.28 -7.69
N ASN A 115 -9.18 1.31 -6.37
CA ASN A 115 -9.48 0.21 -5.47
C ASN A 115 -10.69 0.54 -4.62
N GLN A 116 -11.53 -0.47 -4.41
CA GLN A 116 -12.64 -0.38 -3.50
C GLN A 116 -12.59 -1.52 -2.49
N MET A 117 -12.64 -1.14 -1.22
CA MET A 117 -12.98 -2.02 -0.11
C MET A 117 -14.42 -1.65 0.29
N PRO A 118 -15.42 -2.52 0.03
CA PRO A 118 -16.82 -2.23 0.34
C PRO A 118 -17.08 -2.01 1.82
N ALA A 119 -18.04 -1.16 2.15
CA ALA A 119 -18.48 -0.97 3.52
C ALA A 119 -19.28 -2.18 4.03
N PHE A 120 -18.92 -2.73 5.20
CA PHE A 120 -19.65 -3.84 5.81
C PHE A 120 -20.56 -3.41 6.98
N GLY A 121 -20.59 -2.13 7.34
CA GLY A 121 -21.37 -1.61 8.47
C GLY A 121 -22.88 -1.86 8.39
N GLN A 122 -23.44 -1.95 7.19
CA GLN A 122 -24.86 -2.27 6.98
C GLN A 122 -25.14 -3.77 6.87
N MET A 123 -24.10 -4.58 6.65
CA MET A 123 -24.21 -6.04 6.46
C MET A 123 -23.89 -6.83 7.72
N LEU A 124 -23.08 -6.26 8.61
CA LEU A 124 -22.58 -6.94 9.81
C LEU A 124 -22.96 -6.13 11.06
N SER A 125 -23.32 -6.84 12.13
CA SER A 125 -23.53 -6.21 13.44
C SER A 125 -22.21 -5.70 14.01
N GLU A 126 -22.29 -4.74 14.93
CA GLU A 126 -21.11 -4.18 15.59
C GLU A 126 -20.23 -5.26 16.24
N GLY A 127 -20.83 -6.24 16.93
CA GLY A 127 -20.10 -7.35 17.52
C GLY A 127 -19.32 -8.18 16.49
N LYS A 128 -19.90 -8.43 15.31
CA LYS A 128 -19.20 -9.15 14.21
C LYS A 128 -18.05 -8.31 13.66
N ILE A 129 -18.23 -7.01 13.48
CA ILE A 129 -17.19 -6.10 13.03
C ILE A 129 -16.03 -6.05 14.05
N HIS A 130 -16.34 -6.02 15.34
CA HIS A 130 -15.33 -6.04 16.39
C HIS A 130 -14.50 -7.33 16.37
N LEU A 131 -15.15 -8.49 16.23
CA LEU A 131 -14.45 -9.77 16.09
C LEU A 131 -13.58 -9.83 14.83
N LEU A 132 -14.08 -9.34 13.69
CA LEU A 132 -13.29 -9.27 12.45
C LEU A 132 -12.11 -8.33 12.58
N THR A 133 -12.28 -7.19 13.25
CA THR A 133 -11.20 -6.24 13.53
C THR A 133 -10.09 -6.92 14.32
N ALA A 134 -10.44 -7.61 15.41
CA ALA A 134 -9.49 -8.35 16.23
C ALA A 134 -8.78 -9.45 15.42
N TYR A 135 -9.53 -10.20 14.62
CA TYR A 135 -8.96 -11.24 13.75
C TYR A 135 -7.97 -10.66 12.74
N VAL A 136 -8.35 -9.62 12.00
CA VAL A 136 -7.48 -8.98 11.00
C VAL A 136 -6.23 -8.40 11.65
N TRP A 137 -6.37 -7.71 12.78
CA TRP A 137 -5.24 -7.19 13.54
C TRP A 137 -4.29 -8.32 14.01
N SER A 138 -4.85 -9.47 14.41
CA SER A 138 -4.07 -10.64 14.82
C SER A 138 -3.27 -11.28 13.67
N LEU A 139 -3.64 -11.07 12.40
CA LEU A 139 -2.90 -11.66 11.27
C LEU A 139 -1.51 -11.05 11.13
N SER A 140 -1.36 -9.76 11.42
CA SER A 140 -0.09 -9.02 11.34
C SER A 140 0.61 -8.87 12.70
N ASN A 141 -0.08 -9.12 13.82
CA ASN A 141 0.47 -8.96 15.18
C ASN A 141 0.49 -10.25 16.03
N GLY A 142 -0.17 -11.32 15.58
CA GLY A 142 -0.40 -12.55 16.35
C GLY A 142 0.75 -13.56 16.37
N SER A 143 1.91 -13.24 15.78
CA SER A 143 3.12 -14.07 15.89
C SER A 143 3.69 -14.06 17.31
N ALA A 144 3.39 -13.04 18.13
CA ALA A 144 3.79 -12.99 19.53
C ALA A 144 3.05 -14.04 20.39
N ASP A 145 1.77 -14.31 20.11
CA ASP A 145 0.96 -15.27 20.88
C ASP A 145 1.14 -16.74 20.45
N ARG A 146 1.55 -17.00 19.20
CA ARG A 146 1.87 -18.38 18.77
C ARG A 146 3.17 -18.91 19.37
N ALA A 147 4.14 -18.04 19.65
CA ALA A 147 5.39 -18.41 20.29
C ALA A 147 5.20 -18.76 21.79
N THR A 148 4.28 -18.07 22.48
CA THR A 148 3.96 -18.32 23.89
C THR A 148 2.99 -19.50 24.06
N ALA A 149 2.00 -19.67 23.16
CA ALA A 149 1.10 -20.82 23.18
C ALA A 149 1.79 -22.16 22.82
N GLY A 150 2.77 -22.14 21.91
CA GLY A 150 3.55 -23.33 21.55
C GLY A 150 4.52 -23.81 22.65
N ALA A 151 4.90 -22.94 23.58
CA ALA A 151 5.73 -23.28 24.74
C ALA A 151 4.92 -23.92 25.87
N ALA A 152 3.68 -23.46 26.10
CA ALA A 152 2.79 -24.02 27.12
C ALA A 152 2.23 -25.42 26.77
N ALA A 153 2.18 -25.78 25.49
CA ALA A 153 1.67 -27.07 25.03
C ALA A 153 2.69 -28.24 25.11
N LYS A 154 3.95 -27.99 25.49
CA LYS A 154 5.02 -29.01 25.57
C LYS A 154 5.33 -29.49 26.99
N THR A 155 4.58 -29.03 28.01
CA THR A 155 4.81 -29.35 29.43
C THR A 155 3.73 -30.20 30.08
N ASN A 156 2.90 -30.90 29.30
CA ASN A 156 1.98 -31.93 29.79
C ASN A 156 2.35 -33.32 29.26
#